data_AF-A0A645BZ31-F1
#
_entry.id   AF-A0A645BZ31-F1
#
_cell.length_a   1.000
_cell.length_b   1.000
_cell.length_c   1.000
_cell.angle_alpha   90.00
_cell.angle_beta   90.00
_cell.angle_gamma   90.00
#
_symmetry.space_group_name_H-M   'P 1'
#
loop_
_entity.id
_entity.type
_entity.pdbx_description
1 polymer ?
#
loop_
_entity_poly.entity_id
_entity_poly.type
_entity_poly.pdbx_seq_one_letter_code
_entity_poly.pdbx_strand_id
1 'polypeptide(L)'
;MNKLFELWKKYSYALLLIFVVVSLFDFRIGMSAIICMIAPVIVSFFKGRFWCGNLCPRGNFYDNVVSKFSKNKPVPKFLKSTFFRILVVLFMFTMFGLGVKQNWGNPAGIGMVFYRIIVITTLIGIILSLFYNHRTWCHFCPMGSISAFVSYFRKDKKVLEVSNSCVNCKICTKKCPMGISPNEYKGNALDHPDCIQCTKCAIACPRNSIGYDTLENKK
;
A
#
# COMPACT_ATOMS: atom_id res chain seq x y z
N MET A 1 -13.26 -16.67 5.43
CA MET A 1 -12.99 -15.20 5.43
C MET A 1 -14.28 -14.48 5.76
N ASN A 2 -14.25 -13.51 6.67
CA ASN A 2 -15.46 -12.79 7.10
C ASN A 2 -16.05 -12.01 5.93
N LYS A 3 -17.36 -12.15 5.66
CA LYS A 3 -18.11 -11.45 4.60
C LYS A 3 -17.87 -9.93 4.61
N LEU A 4 -17.67 -9.35 5.81
CA LEU A 4 -17.30 -7.95 6.03
C LEU A 4 -15.98 -7.55 5.35
N PHE A 5 -14.96 -8.41 5.39
CA PHE A 5 -13.64 -8.13 4.84
C PHE A 5 -13.64 -8.15 3.30
N GLU A 6 -14.45 -9.04 2.71
CA GLU A 6 -14.66 -9.05 1.25
C GLU A 6 -15.41 -7.79 0.79
N LEU A 7 -16.45 -7.38 1.52
CA LEU A 7 -17.16 -6.13 1.26
C LEU A 7 -16.22 -4.92 1.38
N TRP A 8 -15.34 -4.88 2.39
CA TRP A 8 -14.33 -3.83 2.51
C TRP A 8 -13.39 -3.81 1.31
N LYS A 9 -12.83 -4.96 0.91
CA LYS A 9 -11.98 -5.07 -0.27
C LYS A 9 -12.70 -4.69 -1.57
N LYS A 10 -14.02 -4.79 -1.61
CA LYS A 10 -14.81 -4.39 -2.78
C LYS A 10 -15.16 -2.90 -2.77
N TYR A 11 -15.54 -2.31 -1.65
CA TYR A 11 -16.16 -0.97 -1.58
C TYR A 11 -15.34 0.11 -0.88
N SER A 12 -14.19 -0.21 -0.28
CA SER A 12 -13.40 0.80 0.46
C SER A 12 -12.90 1.96 -0.41
N TYR A 13 -12.84 1.83 -1.74
CA TYR A 13 -12.56 2.96 -2.63
C TYR A 13 -13.61 4.08 -2.53
N ALA A 14 -14.87 3.76 -2.22
CA ALA A 14 -15.94 4.74 -2.05
C ALA A 14 -15.66 5.67 -0.86
N LEU A 15 -15.01 5.16 0.19
CA LEU A 15 -14.60 5.96 1.35
C LEU A 15 -13.61 7.06 0.96
N LEU A 16 -12.69 6.78 0.02
CA LEU A 16 -11.80 7.82 -0.51
C LEU A 16 -12.55 8.86 -1.33
N LEU A 17 -13.49 8.44 -2.18
CA LEU A 17 -14.28 9.38 -3.01
C LEU A 17 -15.18 10.26 -2.14
N ILE A 18 -15.86 9.68 -1.17
CA ILE A 18 -16.68 10.40 -0.19
C ILE A 18 -15.79 11.36 0.60
N PHE A 19 -14.62 10.92 1.07
CA PHE A 19 -13.68 11.80 1.77
C PHE A 19 -13.30 13.01 0.92
N VAL A 20 -12.97 12.83 -0.36
CA VAL A 20 -12.59 13.94 -1.26
C VAL A 20 -13.76 14.88 -1.52
N VAL A 21 -14.98 14.38 -1.71
CA VAL A 21 -16.16 15.21 -1.96
C VAL A 21 -16.59 15.96 -0.71
N VAL A 22 -16.72 15.27 0.43
CA VAL A 22 -17.26 15.87 1.65
C VAL A 22 -16.24 16.79 2.32
N SER A 23 -14.94 16.53 2.20
CA SER A 23 -13.92 17.45 2.75
C SER A 23 -13.92 18.84 2.10
N LEU A 24 -14.55 19.01 0.93
CA LEU A 24 -14.76 20.33 0.32
C LEU A 24 -15.86 21.13 1.01
N PHE A 25 -16.83 20.45 1.64
CA PHE A 25 -17.96 21.07 2.32
C PHE A 25 -17.76 21.14 3.84
N ASP A 26 -17.08 20.15 4.43
CA ASP A 26 -16.88 20.04 5.88
C ASP A 26 -15.40 19.81 6.26
N PHE A 27 -14.79 20.84 6.84
CA PHE A 27 -13.40 20.81 7.33
C PHE A 27 -13.15 19.76 8.42
N ARG A 28 -14.19 19.39 9.17
CA ARG A 28 -14.12 18.37 10.23
C ARG A 28 -13.77 16.99 9.68
N ILE A 29 -14.20 16.67 8.46
CA ILE A 29 -13.84 15.40 7.82
C ILE A 29 -12.37 15.39 7.41
N GLY A 30 -11.78 16.53 7.06
CA GLY A 30 -10.35 16.65 6.79
C GLY A 30 -9.48 16.17 7.97
N MET A 31 -9.93 16.38 9.21
CA MET A 31 -9.25 15.88 10.41
C MET A 31 -9.27 14.35 10.54
N SER A 32 -10.27 13.66 9.98
CA SER A 32 -10.33 12.19 9.97
C SER A 32 -9.16 11.56 9.18
N ALA A 33 -8.47 12.33 8.32
CA ALA A 33 -7.26 11.89 7.63
C ALA A 33 -6.15 11.47 8.58
N ILE A 34 -6.11 12.01 9.81
CA ILE A 34 -5.14 11.62 10.84
C ILE A 34 -5.24 10.12 11.13
N ILE A 35 -6.47 9.58 11.20
CA ILE A 35 -6.71 8.15 11.41
C ILE A 35 -6.10 7.35 10.26
N CYS A 36 -6.26 7.81 9.02
CA CYS A 36 -5.70 7.15 7.84
C CYS A 36 -4.16 7.18 7.79
N MET A 37 -3.51 8.14 8.45
CA MET A 37 -2.05 8.24 8.55
C MET A 37 -1.47 7.40 9.68
N ILE A 38 -2.17 7.33 10.82
CA ILE A 38 -1.72 6.59 12.00
C ILE A 38 -2.00 5.09 11.86
N ALA A 39 -3.17 4.71 11.33
CA ALA A 39 -3.58 3.30 11.25
C ALA A 39 -2.60 2.38 10.48
N PRO A 40 -1.99 2.77 9.34
CA PRO A 40 -0.97 1.97 8.68
C PRO A 40 0.24 1.70 9.57
N VAL A 41 0.67 2.68 10.38
CA VAL A 41 1.85 2.57 11.25
C VAL A 41 1.57 1.61 12.39
N ILE A 42 0.41 1.74 13.05
CA ILE A 42 -0.01 0.83 14.12
C ILE A 42 -0.12 -0.60 13.61
N VAL A 43 -0.83 -0.81 12.49
CA VAL A 43 -1.01 -2.15 11.92
C VAL A 43 0.33 -2.71 11.42
N SER A 44 1.25 -1.84 10.98
CA SER A 44 2.58 -2.26 10.57
C SER A 44 3.42 -2.86 11.68
N PHE A 45 3.21 -2.44 12.92
CA PHE A 45 3.91 -3.02 14.07
C PHE A 45 3.53 -4.49 14.29
N PHE A 46 2.27 -4.85 14.03
CA PHE A 46 1.76 -6.22 14.25
C PHE A 46 1.83 -7.09 13.00
N LYS A 47 1.38 -6.56 11.85
CA LYS A 47 1.15 -7.31 10.61
C LYS A 47 1.95 -6.76 9.42
N GLY A 48 3.00 -5.99 9.66
CA GLY A 48 3.83 -5.44 8.59
C GLY A 48 3.03 -4.60 7.58
N ARG A 49 3.39 -4.63 6.30
CA ARG A 49 2.73 -3.81 5.27
C ARG A 49 1.34 -4.31 4.84
N PHE A 50 0.67 -5.16 5.64
CA PHE A 50 -0.66 -5.69 5.38
C PHE A 50 -1.73 -4.61 5.12
N TRP A 51 -1.64 -3.46 5.80
CA TRP A 51 -2.60 -2.36 5.64
C TRP A 51 -2.66 -1.86 4.19
N CYS A 52 -1.52 -1.65 3.54
CA CYS A 52 -1.43 -1.12 2.17
C CYS A 52 -2.05 -2.07 1.13
N GLY A 53 -2.01 -3.38 1.39
CA GLY A 53 -2.56 -4.41 0.49
C GLY A 53 -4.04 -4.71 0.70
N ASN A 54 -4.57 -4.50 1.91
CA ASN A 54 -5.86 -5.05 2.29
C ASN A 54 -6.87 -4.04 2.85
N LEU A 55 -6.42 -3.01 3.55
CA LEU A 55 -7.29 -2.08 4.29
C LEU A 55 -7.28 -0.67 3.71
N CYS A 56 -6.19 -0.27 3.05
CA CYS A 56 -6.02 1.06 2.51
C CYS A 56 -7.09 1.41 1.45
N PRO A 57 -7.96 2.42 1.71
CA PRO A 57 -8.99 2.86 0.77
C PRO A 57 -8.42 3.32 -0.57
N ARG A 58 -7.30 4.03 -0.50
CA ARG A 58 -6.55 4.49 -1.68
C ARG A 58 -5.96 3.34 -2.48
N GLY A 59 -5.44 2.32 -1.80
CA GLY A 59 -4.95 1.12 -2.46
C GLY A 59 -6.05 0.38 -3.21
N ASN A 60 -7.22 0.25 -2.57
CA ASN A 60 -8.41 -0.32 -3.19
C ASN A 60 -8.85 0.47 -4.43
N PHE A 61 -8.88 1.80 -4.34
CA PHE A 61 -9.18 2.66 -5.49
C PHE A 61 -8.27 2.36 -6.69
N TYR A 62 -6.97 2.20 -6.46
CA TYR A 62 -6.05 1.81 -7.53
C TYR A 62 -6.30 0.41 -8.09
N ASP A 63 -6.65 -0.55 -7.23
CA ASP A 63 -6.88 -1.95 -7.63
C ASP A 63 -8.19 -2.17 -8.40
N ASN A 64 -9.27 -1.46 -8.06
CA ASN A 64 -10.60 -1.73 -8.61
C ASN A 64 -11.05 -0.73 -9.68
N VAL A 65 -10.60 0.52 -9.58
CA VAL A 65 -10.98 1.59 -10.52
C VAL A 65 -9.86 1.81 -11.53
N VAL A 66 -8.66 2.12 -11.04
CA VAL A 66 -7.57 2.59 -11.89
C VAL A 66 -6.89 1.46 -12.66
N SER A 67 -6.91 0.24 -12.12
CA SER A 67 -6.38 -0.95 -12.80
C SER A 67 -7.04 -1.23 -14.17
N LYS A 68 -8.27 -0.75 -14.39
CA LYS A 68 -8.99 -0.88 -15.67
C LYS A 68 -8.38 -0.03 -16.79
N PHE A 69 -7.73 1.08 -16.43
CA PHE A 69 -7.15 2.05 -17.38
C PHE A 69 -5.62 2.03 -17.38
N SER A 70 -5.01 1.35 -16.40
CA SER A 70 -3.56 1.33 -16.23
C SER A 70 -2.85 0.49 -17.28
N LYS A 71 -1.75 1.02 -17.82
CA LYS A 71 -0.80 0.23 -18.61
C LYS A 71 -0.02 -0.65 -17.63
N ASN A 72 -0.21 -1.96 -17.65
CA ASN A 72 0.51 -2.94 -16.81
C ASN A 72 2.02 -3.07 -17.14
N LYS A 73 2.71 -1.93 -17.34
CA LYS A 73 4.15 -1.82 -17.55
C LYS A 73 4.89 -1.88 -16.21
N PRO A 74 6.11 -2.44 -16.19
CA PRO A 74 6.92 -2.48 -14.97
C PRO A 74 7.28 -1.06 -14.53
N VAL A 75 7.30 -0.86 -13.21
CA VAL A 75 7.69 0.41 -12.59
C VAL A 75 9.20 0.62 -12.77
N PRO A 76 9.66 1.80 -13.23
CA PRO A 76 11.08 2.08 -13.45
C PRO A 76 11.89 1.97 -12.15
N LYS A 77 13.14 1.51 -12.25
CA LYS A 77 14.02 1.26 -11.09
C LYS A 77 14.21 2.51 -10.22
N PHE A 78 14.24 3.71 -10.83
CA PHE A 78 14.36 4.98 -10.11
C PHE A 78 13.25 5.19 -9.07
N LEU A 79 11.98 4.94 -9.42
CA LEU A 79 10.84 5.11 -8.50
C LEU A 79 10.82 4.06 -7.37
N LYS A 80 11.54 2.94 -7.54
CA LYS A 80 11.70 1.92 -6.50
C LYS A 80 12.87 2.19 -5.58
N SER A 81 13.81 3.07 -5.96
CA SER A 81 15.04 3.33 -5.21
C SER A 81 14.76 3.89 -3.81
N THR A 82 15.49 3.39 -2.81
CA THR A 82 15.40 3.86 -1.42
C THR A 82 15.69 5.36 -1.31
N PHE A 83 16.64 5.88 -2.11
CA PHE A 83 16.95 7.30 -2.16
C PHE A 83 15.74 8.15 -2.54
N PHE A 84 15.05 7.77 -3.63
CA PHE A 84 13.86 8.48 -4.08
C PHE A 84 12.72 8.42 -3.05
N ARG A 85 12.55 7.28 -2.37
CA ARG A 85 11.56 7.15 -1.29
C ARG A 85 11.84 8.07 -0.12
N ILE A 86 13.10 8.14 0.32
CA ILE A 86 13.52 9.02 1.43
C ILE A 86 13.32 10.48 1.03
N LEU A 87 13.71 10.87 -0.18
CA LEU A 87 13.50 12.21 -0.71
C LEU A 87 12.01 12.60 -0.67
N VAL A 88 11.12 11.75 -1.19
CA VAL A 88 9.67 12.03 -1.18
C VAL A 88 9.11 12.10 0.23
N VAL A 89 9.54 11.21 1.14
CA VAL A 89 9.12 11.24 2.56
C VAL A 89 9.53 12.57 3.19
N LEU A 90 10.80 12.94 3.10
CA LEU A 90 11.30 14.19 3.68
C LEU A 90 10.57 15.41 3.11
N PHE A 91 10.41 15.46 1.79
CA PHE A 91 9.68 16.54 1.12
C PHE A 91 8.22 16.64 1.61
N MET A 92 7.48 15.54 1.64
CA MET A 92 6.08 15.53 2.05
C MET A 92 5.89 15.86 3.54
N PHE A 93 6.75 15.34 4.42
CA PHE A 93 6.70 15.66 5.84
C PHE A 93 7.08 17.12 6.13
N THR A 94 8.00 17.68 5.37
CA THR A 94 8.37 19.09 5.47
C THR A 94 7.21 19.99 5.04
N MET A 95 6.59 19.71 3.89
CA MET A 95 5.41 20.45 3.41
C MET A 95 4.22 20.33 4.37
N PHE A 96 4.01 19.13 4.93
CA PHE A 96 2.98 18.94 5.95
C PHE A 96 3.27 19.74 7.22
N GLY A 97 4.50 19.66 7.74
CA GLY A 97 4.91 20.38 8.95
C GLY A 97 4.80 21.89 8.81
N LEU A 98 5.21 22.45 7.65
CA LEU A 98 5.04 23.87 7.35
C LEU A 98 3.57 24.27 7.23
N GLY A 99 2.75 23.44 6.57
CA GLY A 99 1.31 23.68 6.46
C GLY A 99 0.59 23.67 7.81
N VAL A 100 0.96 22.77 8.72
CA VAL A 100 0.44 22.74 10.09
C VAL A 100 0.92 23.94 10.90
N LYS A 101 2.20 24.30 10.81
CA LYS A 101 2.76 25.47 11.51
C LYS A 101 2.09 26.77 11.09
N GLN A 102 1.81 26.95 9.80
CA GLN A 102 1.16 28.15 9.29
C GLN A 102 -0.31 28.27 9.73
N ASN A 103 -0.99 27.14 9.95
CA ASN A 103 -2.39 27.08 10.38
C ASN A 103 -2.54 26.75 11.87
N TRP A 104 -1.50 27.00 12.67
CA TRP A 104 -1.52 26.71 14.09
C TRP A 104 -2.65 27.46 14.79
N GLY A 105 -3.52 26.73 15.50
CA GLY A 105 -4.72 27.29 16.14
C GLY A 105 -5.96 27.38 15.24
N ASN A 106 -5.88 27.06 13.94
CA ASN A 106 -7.03 27.00 13.04
C ASN A 106 -7.29 25.56 12.54
N PRO A 107 -8.24 24.82 13.16
CA PRO A 107 -8.57 23.45 12.76
C PRO A 107 -9.04 23.32 11.30
N ALA A 108 -9.70 24.34 10.75
CA ALA A 108 -10.15 24.31 9.36
C ALA A 108 -8.98 24.37 8.37
N GLY A 109 -7.98 25.21 8.68
CA GLY A 109 -6.74 25.29 7.89
C GLY A 109 -5.96 23.99 7.90
N ILE A 110 -5.86 23.32 9.05
CA ILE A 110 -5.21 22.02 9.18
C ILE A 110 -5.94 20.95 8.35
N GLY A 111 -7.28 20.91 8.41
CA GLY A 111 -8.09 20.00 7.59
C GLY A 111 -7.84 20.19 6.09
N MET A 112 -7.69 21.43 5.63
CA MET A 112 -7.37 21.75 4.23
C MET A 112 -5.98 21.30 3.80
N VAL A 113 -4.98 21.30 4.71
CA VAL A 113 -3.65 20.75 4.42
C VAL A 113 -3.74 19.25 4.15
N PHE A 114 -4.46 18.49 4.98
CA PHE A 114 -4.68 17.06 4.77
C PHE A 114 -5.41 16.78 3.46
N TYR A 115 -6.48 17.54 3.18
CA TYR A 115 -7.23 17.44 1.93
C TYR A 115 -6.33 17.66 0.71
N ARG A 116 -5.57 18.77 0.68
CA ARG A 116 -4.66 19.11 -0.44
C ARG A 116 -3.64 18.01 -0.68
N ILE A 117 -3.01 17.50 0.38
CA ILE A 117 -2.02 16.42 0.26
C ILE A 117 -2.67 15.16 -0.31
N ILE A 118 -3.83 14.74 0.20
CA ILE A 118 -4.52 13.53 -0.27
C ILE A 118 -4.92 13.68 -1.74
N VAL A 119 -5.51 14.81 -2.13
CA VAL A 119 -5.95 15.05 -3.51
C VAL A 119 -4.78 15.12 -4.47
N ILE A 120 -3.80 15.98 -4.21
CA ILE A 120 -2.63 16.16 -5.09
C ILE A 120 -1.90 14.83 -5.27
N THR A 121 -1.64 14.13 -4.17
CA THR A 121 -0.94 12.84 -4.28
C THR A 121 -1.78 11.81 -5.01
N THR A 122 -3.10 11.79 -4.82
CA THR A 122 -4.00 10.87 -5.53
C THR A 122 -3.99 11.14 -7.03
N LEU A 123 -4.04 12.41 -7.45
CA LEU A 123 -3.91 12.83 -8.84
C LEU A 123 -2.57 12.39 -9.45
N ILE A 124 -1.46 12.64 -8.76
CA ILE A 124 -0.13 12.18 -9.21
C ILE A 124 -0.12 10.66 -9.37
N GLY A 125 -0.70 9.92 -8.42
CA GLY A 125 -0.78 8.46 -8.52
C GLY A 125 -1.66 7.98 -9.67
N ILE A 126 -2.75 8.69 -10.00
CA ILE A 126 -3.58 8.40 -11.19
C ILE A 126 -2.76 8.64 -12.45
N ILE A 127 -2.07 9.77 -12.58
CA ILE A 127 -1.22 10.06 -13.75
C ILE A 127 -0.17 8.96 -13.92
N LEU A 128 0.57 8.62 -12.86
CA LEU A 128 1.59 7.57 -12.90
C LEU A 128 1.02 6.19 -13.23
N SER A 129 -0.19 5.88 -12.79
CA SER A 129 -0.86 4.62 -13.11
C SER A 129 -1.28 4.49 -14.57
N LEU A 130 -1.43 5.60 -15.31
CA LEU A 130 -1.72 5.55 -16.74
C LEU A 130 -0.46 5.18 -17.55
N PHE A 131 0.72 5.60 -17.09
CA PHE A 131 1.99 5.31 -17.75
C PHE A 131 2.60 3.97 -17.32
N TYR A 132 2.46 3.61 -16.04
CA TYR A 132 3.03 2.43 -15.39
C TYR A 132 1.94 1.62 -14.68
N ASN A 133 2.33 0.71 -13.80
CA ASN A 133 1.39 -0.11 -13.03
C ASN A 133 0.45 0.72 -12.13
N HIS A 134 -0.76 0.22 -11.86
CA HIS A 134 -1.76 0.86 -11.01
C HIS A 134 -1.28 1.10 -9.56
N ARG A 135 -0.31 0.30 -9.08
CA ARG A 135 0.30 0.47 -7.75
C ARG A 135 1.63 1.25 -7.73
N THR A 136 1.98 1.96 -8.80
CA THR A 136 3.23 2.74 -8.87
C THR A 136 3.41 3.69 -7.68
N TRP A 137 2.36 4.43 -7.30
CA TRP A 137 2.39 5.33 -6.15
C TRP A 137 2.72 4.62 -4.82
N CYS A 138 2.29 3.37 -4.65
CA CYS A 138 2.50 2.62 -3.41
C CYS A 138 3.98 2.27 -3.15
N HIS A 139 4.87 2.36 -4.16
CA HIS A 139 6.30 2.13 -3.98
C HIS A 139 6.99 3.25 -3.17
N PHE A 140 6.56 4.49 -3.34
CA PHE A 140 7.18 5.66 -2.70
C PHE A 140 6.22 6.49 -1.85
N CYS A 141 4.99 5.99 -1.65
CA CYS A 141 4.02 6.57 -0.72
C CYS A 141 4.65 6.73 0.67
N PRO A 142 4.59 7.91 1.31
CA PRO A 142 5.28 8.17 2.57
C PRO A 142 4.85 7.21 3.69
N MET A 143 3.55 6.96 3.82
CA MET A 143 3.01 6.00 4.79
C MET A 143 3.44 4.56 4.46
N GLY A 144 3.57 4.23 3.17
CA GLY A 144 4.10 2.95 2.73
C GLY A 144 5.57 2.78 3.10
N SER A 145 6.40 3.79 2.86
CA SER A 145 7.83 3.80 3.20
C SER A 145 8.05 3.72 4.71
N ILE A 146 7.26 4.47 5.49
CA ILE A 146 7.31 4.42 6.96
C ILE A 146 6.87 3.04 7.46
N SER A 147 5.77 2.49 6.93
CA SER A 147 5.36 1.12 7.31
C SER A 147 6.43 0.08 6.97
N ALA A 148 7.14 0.22 5.84
CA ALA A 148 8.25 -0.68 5.50
C ALA A 148 9.39 -0.55 6.52
N PHE A 149 9.74 0.68 6.90
CA PHE A 149 10.78 0.96 7.89
C PHE A 149 10.40 0.43 9.28
N VAL A 150 9.16 0.65 9.73
CA VAL A 150 8.67 0.12 11.01
C VAL A 150 8.62 -1.41 10.99
N SER A 151 8.21 -2.01 9.88
CA SER A 151 8.19 -3.47 9.71
C SER A 151 9.58 -4.10 9.79
N TYR A 152 10.63 -3.37 9.43
CA TYR A 152 12.01 -3.87 9.49
C TYR A 152 12.46 -4.17 10.93
N PHE A 153 12.02 -3.37 11.90
CA PHE A 153 12.34 -3.55 13.32
C PHE A 153 11.46 -4.58 14.04
N ARG A 154 10.53 -5.22 13.33
CA ARG A 154 9.60 -6.18 13.92
C ARG A 154 10.29 -7.53 14.17
N LYS A 155 10.21 -8.03 15.41
CA LYS A 155 10.75 -9.34 15.82
C LYS A 155 9.95 -10.50 15.19
N ASP A 156 8.62 -10.46 15.26
CA ASP A 156 7.75 -11.49 14.68
C ASP A 156 7.42 -11.21 13.20
N LYS A 157 8.21 -11.80 12.31
CA LYS A 157 8.01 -11.70 10.86
C LYS A 157 7.03 -12.74 10.35
N LYS A 158 5.74 -12.63 10.71
CA LYS A 158 4.70 -13.39 10.01
C LYS A 158 4.55 -12.85 8.58
N VAL A 159 5.23 -13.50 7.64
CA VAL A 159 5.26 -13.16 6.21
C VAL A 159 4.75 -14.34 5.38
N LEU A 160 4.54 -14.11 4.08
CA LEU A 160 4.22 -15.19 3.16
C LEU A 160 5.47 -16.02 2.92
N GLU A 161 5.31 -17.32 2.76
CA GLU A 161 6.40 -18.25 2.50
C GLU A 161 6.17 -18.96 1.18
N VAL A 162 7.27 -19.38 0.54
CA VAL A 162 7.20 -20.14 -0.71
C VAL A 162 7.79 -21.51 -0.46
N SER A 163 6.94 -22.54 -0.51
CA SER A 163 7.36 -23.91 -0.22
C SER A 163 8.20 -24.50 -1.35
N ASN A 164 8.91 -25.58 -1.02
CA ASN A 164 9.76 -26.31 -1.97
C ASN A 164 8.97 -26.98 -3.11
N SER A 165 7.64 -27.06 -3.01
CA SER A 165 6.77 -27.57 -4.10
C SER A 165 6.64 -26.60 -5.29
N CYS A 166 7.18 -25.38 -5.16
CA CYS A 166 7.22 -24.40 -6.24
C CYS A 166 8.01 -24.90 -7.46
N VAL A 167 7.39 -24.83 -8.64
CA VAL A 167 7.97 -25.19 -9.96
C VAL A 167 8.39 -23.99 -10.80
N ASN A 168 8.54 -22.82 -10.18
CA ASN A 168 9.06 -21.63 -10.86
C ASN A 168 8.26 -21.22 -12.12
N CYS A 169 6.94 -21.39 -12.12
CA CYS A 169 6.07 -21.10 -13.28
C CYS A 169 5.84 -19.59 -13.55
N LYS A 170 6.33 -18.70 -12.68
CA LYS A 170 6.26 -17.22 -12.78
C LYS A 170 4.85 -16.60 -12.86
N ILE A 171 3.79 -17.38 -12.65
CA ILE A 171 2.41 -16.86 -12.59
C ILE A 171 2.25 -15.84 -11.44
N CYS A 172 2.85 -16.13 -10.29
CA CYS A 172 2.84 -15.24 -9.12
C CYS A 172 3.49 -13.87 -9.42
N THR A 173 4.58 -13.85 -10.20
CA THR A 173 5.29 -12.64 -10.62
C THR A 173 4.41 -11.77 -11.51
N LYS A 174 3.70 -12.39 -12.47
CA LYS A 174 2.78 -11.67 -13.38
C LYS A 174 1.57 -11.09 -12.66
N LYS A 175 1.09 -11.74 -11.60
CA LYS A 175 -0.05 -11.29 -10.79
C LYS A 175 0.32 -10.36 -9.63
N CYS A 176 1.61 -10.18 -9.33
CA CYS A 176 2.04 -9.33 -8.23
C CYS A 176 1.91 -7.84 -8.61
N PRO A 177 1.05 -7.05 -7.93
CA PRO A 177 0.86 -5.65 -8.28
C PRO A 177 2.08 -4.78 -7.97
N MET A 178 2.96 -5.23 -7.06
CA MET A 178 4.23 -4.58 -6.72
C MET A 178 5.38 -5.01 -7.66
N GLY A 179 5.13 -5.92 -8.60
CA GLY A 179 6.14 -6.43 -9.52
C GLY A 179 7.32 -7.12 -8.81
N ILE A 180 7.02 -7.85 -7.74
CA ILE A 180 7.97 -8.73 -7.03
C ILE A 180 7.94 -10.11 -7.71
N SER A 181 9.04 -10.86 -7.62
CA SER A 181 9.22 -12.23 -8.08
C SER A 181 9.16 -13.25 -6.92
N PRO A 182 7.96 -13.63 -6.40
CA PRO A 182 7.87 -14.63 -5.32
C PRO A 182 8.52 -15.97 -5.65
N ASN A 183 8.59 -16.32 -6.94
CA ASN A 183 9.20 -17.56 -7.42
C ASN A 183 10.68 -17.72 -7.03
N GLU A 184 11.41 -16.61 -6.86
CA GLU A 184 12.84 -16.61 -6.47
C GLU A 184 13.04 -16.94 -4.98
N TYR A 185 11.99 -16.83 -4.16
CA TYR A 185 12.01 -17.11 -2.73
C TYR A 185 11.70 -18.58 -2.40
N LYS A 186 11.86 -19.51 -3.36
CA LYS A 186 11.60 -20.93 -3.16
C LYS A 186 12.37 -21.48 -1.94
N GLY A 187 11.65 -22.11 -1.02
CA GLY A 187 12.19 -22.66 0.24
C GLY A 187 12.42 -21.61 1.33
N ASN A 188 12.08 -20.35 1.08
CA ASN A 188 12.36 -19.23 1.97
C ASN A 188 11.10 -18.37 2.23
N ALA A 189 11.20 -17.53 3.24
CA ALA A 189 10.23 -16.49 3.53
C ALA A 189 10.30 -15.37 2.48
N LEU A 190 9.15 -14.87 2.02
CA LEU A 190 9.02 -13.73 1.10
C LEU A 190 9.24 -12.41 1.86
N ASP A 191 10.45 -12.21 2.36
CA ASP A 191 10.88 -11.00 3.08
C ASP A 191 11.39 -9.93 2.11
N HIS A 192 10.53 -9.51 1.18
CA HIS A 192 10.82 -8.38 0.31
C HIS A 192 10.23 -7.09 0.92
N PRO A 193 10.99 -5.97 1.02
CA PRO A 193 10.53 -4.74 1.68
C PRO A 193 9.27 -4.13 1.03
N ASP A 194 9.05 -4.40 -0.25
CA ASP A 194 7.84 -3.98 -0.99
C ASP A 194 6.65 -4.93 -0.89
N CYS A 195 6.77 -6.07 -0.21
CA CYS A 195 5.67 -7.01 -0.08
C CYS A 195 4.58 -6.42 0.81
N ILE A 196 3.44 -6.06 0.21
CA ILE A 196 2.25 -5.53 0.92
C ILE A 196 1.31 -6.61 1.45
N GLN A 197 1.72 -7.88 1.37
CA GLN A 197 0.96 -9.02 1.91
C GLN A 197 -0.51 -9.07 1.45
N CYS A 198 -0.76 -8.79 0.17
CA CYS A 198 -2.10 -8.75 -0.43
C CYS A 198 -2.65 -10.12 -0.86
N THR A 199 -1.88 -11.20 -0.65
CA THR A 199 -2.20 -12.62 -0.97
C THR A 199 -2.60 -12.95 -2.42
N LYS A 200 -2.54 -11.99 -3.36
CA LYS A 200 -2.83 -12.24 -4.78
C LYS A 200 -1.92 -13.32 -5.40
N CYS A 201 -0.67 -13.41 -4.97
CA CYS A 201 0.27 -14.45 -5.40
C CYS A 201 -0.10 -15.85 -4.88
N ALA A 202 -0.61 -15.95 -3.65
CA ALA A 202 -1.08 -17.20 -3.05
C ALA A 202 -2.32 -17.71 -3.78
N ILE A 203 -3.31 -16.85 -4.00
CA ILE A 203 -4.57 -17.18 -4.69
C ILE A 203 -4.32 -17.59 -6.15
N ALA A 204 -3.34 -16.97 -6.82
CA ALA A 204 -3.01 -17.30 -8.21
C ALA A 204 -2.12 -18.54 -8.37
N CYS A 205 -1.61 -19.12 -7.28
CA CYS A 205 -0.69 -20.25 -7.35
C CYS A 205 -1.46 -21.55 -7.61
N PRO A 206 -1.27 -22.23 -8.76
CA PRO A 206 -2.00 -23.47 -9.06
C PRO A 206 -1.62 -24.65 -8.15
N ARG A 207 -0.44 -24.59 -7.51
CA ARG A 207 0.06 -25.63 -6.59
C ARG A 207 -0.11 -25.28 -5.12
N ASN A 208 -0.74 -24.15 -4.79
CA ASN A 208 -0.83 -23.64 -3.42
C ASN A 208 0.53 -23.63 -2.69
N SER A 209 1.62 -23.39 -3.42
CA SER A 209 2.99 -23.36 -2.87
C SER A 209 3.32 -22.06 -2.15
N ILE A 210 2.38 -21.10 -2.08
CA ILE A 210 2.58 -19.79 -1.45
C ILE A 210 1.44 -19.58 -0.45
N GLY A 211 1.78 -19.29 0.80
CA GLY A 211 0.81 -19.10 1.87
C GLY A 211 1.42 -18.48 3.11
N TYR A 212 0.59 -18.33 4.15
CA TYR A 212 1.09 -18.13 5.51
C TYR A 212 1.30 -19.50 6.12
N ASP A 213 2.39 -19.68 6.86
CA ASP A 213 2.70 -20.93 7.57
C ASP A 213 2.79 -22.15 6.62
N THR A 214 3.10 -21.92 5.33
CA THR A 214 3.21 -22.97 4.29
C THR A 214 4.44 -23.86 4.46
N LEU A 215 5.38 -23.51 5.33
CA LEU A 215 6.49 -24.38 5.71
C LEU A 215 6.08 -25.47 6.73
N GLU A 216 4.92 -25.36 7.38
CA GLU A 216 4.49 -26.30 8.44
C GLU A 216 3.72 -27.55 7.93
N ASN A 217 3.30 -27.61 6.66
CA ASN A 217 2.65 -28.81 6.11
C ASN A 217 3.63 -29.86 5.54
N LYS A 218 4.69 -30.13 6.29
CA LYS A 218 5.55 -31.32 6.12
C LYS A 218 5.93 -31.88 7.50
N LYS A 219 4.98 -32.55 8.14
CA LYS A 219 5.27 -33.73 8.96
C LYS A 219 4.47 -34.88 8.37
#